data_AF-A0A939BEG4-F1
#
_entry.id   AF-A0A939BEG4-F1
#
_cell.length_a   1.000
_cell.length_b   1.000
_cell.length_c   1.000
_cell.angle_alpha   90.00
_cell.angle_beta   90.00
_cell.angle_gamma   90.00
#
_symmetry.space_group_name_H-M   'P 1'
#
loop_
_entity.id
_entity.type
_entity.pdbx_description
1 polymer ?
#
loop_
_entity_poly.entity_id
_entity_poly.type
_entity_poly.pdbx_seq_one_letter_code
_entity_poly.pdbx_strand_id
1 'polypeptide(L)'
;MSVSDVLVTELEDGKVAAYFCDSVGFANVEFDMDAAKELRKEITVVVLEPGKMARTATIDSSLEGMQKIVGGLIEPFYPFEEQVCIICNEEGKMNGMPLNRAIYAEPEEVEMSYTEMRNLFHRAEDEGKHITGYVVFSQESFTEPYSELSRTYAISSDNKAFQSRMGGYSIYGYCMDGSDPCVRLEQYMAVEHGGKDGWKIERCYMKSDTRQMIDIIAGPCFICDCSGEDFGSLTDEQIQRYMEQFKYPEHFFKVGDEIKAVPYPPEKNQER
;
A
#
# COMPACT_ATOMS: atom_id res chain seq x y z
N MET A 1 -22.29 18.85 -5.72
CA MET A 1 -22.83 19.39 -6.98
C MET A 1 -22.24 18.55 -8.09
N SER A 2 -23.06 17.93 -8.93
CA SER A 2 -22.59 17.17 -10.09
C SER A 2 -21.84 18.12 -11.02
N VAL A 3 -20.62 17.79 -11.42
CA VAL A 3 -20.01 18.42 -12.59
C VAL A 3 -20.76 17.84 -13.79
N SER A 4 -21.33 18.70 -14.62
CA SER A 4 -22.06 18.28 -15.81
C SER A 4 -21.18 18.54 -17.02
N ASP A 5 -21.03 17.52 -17.86
CA ASP A 5 -20.15 17.59 -19.03
C ASP A 5 -20.85 18.29 -20.21
N VAL A 6 -20.11 19.18 -20.88
CA VAL A 6 -20.52 19.81 -22.14
C VAL A 6 -19.80 19.09 -23.27
N LEU A 7 -20.58 18.49 -24.18
CA LEU A 7 -20.07 17.85 -25.39
C LEU A 7 -19.97 18.88 -26.51
N VAL A 8 -18.79 19.04 -27.06
CA VAL A 8 -18.53 19.93 -28.20
C VAL A 8 -18.36 19.07 -29.45
N THR A 9 -19.15 19.34 -30.49
CA THR A 9 -19.09 18.62 -31.77
C THR A 9 -19.03 19.59 -32.94
N GLU A 10 -18.35 19.17 -34.00
CA GLU A 10 -18.39 19.84 -35.30
C GLU A 10 -19.61 19.33 -36.08
N LEU A 11 -20.39 20.25 -36.63
CA LEU A 11 -21.55 19.98 -37.47
C LEU A 11 -21.11 19.82 -38.94
N GLU A 12 -21.97 19.21 -39.77
CA GLU A 12 -21.71 19.00 -41.20
C GLU A 12 -21.44 20.30 -41.98
N ASP A 13 -21.89 21.46 -41.47
CA ASP A 13 -21.65 22.77 -42.07
C ASP A 13 -20.36 23.45 -41.59
N GLY A 14 -19.52 22.74 -40.82
CA GLY A 14 -18.26 23.24 -40.26
C GLY A 14 -18.42 24.17 -39.05
N LYS A 15 -19.64 24.33 -38.53
CA LYS A 15 -19.86 25.06 -37.27
C LYS A 15 -19.66 24.14 -36.08
N VAL A 16 -19.21 24.73 -34.98
CA VAL A 16 -19.10 24.02 -33.70
C VAL A 16 -20.39 24.25 -32.91
N ALA A 17 -20.95 23.17 -32.35
CA ALA A 17 -22.07 23.21 -31.44
C ALA A 17 -21.70 22.54 -30.12
N ALA A 18 -22.11 23.17 -29.02
CA ALA A 18 -21.96 22.63 -27.68
C ALA A 18 -23.32 22.14 -27.16
N TYR A 19 -23.31 20.98 -26.51
CA TYR A 19 -24.49 20.35 -25.97
C TYR A 19 -24.27 20.00 -24.51
N PHE A 20 -25.21 20.38 -23.66
CA PHE A 20 -25.29 19.95 -22.28
C PHE A 20 -26.07 18.64 -22.22
N CYS A 21 -25.48 17.60 -21.60
CA CYS A 21 -26.14 16.32 -21.41
C CYS A 21 -26.87 16.31 -20.06
N ASP A 22 -28.18 16.14 -20.08
CA ASP A 22 -29.02 16.00 -18.89
C ASP A 22 -29.89 14.72 -18.94
N SER A 23 -30.76 14.54 -17.94
CA SER A 23 -31.65 13.36 -17.86
C SER A 23 -32.66 13.23 -19.01
N VAL A 24 -32.74 14.22 -19.91
CA VAL A 24 -33.73 14.32 -20.99
C VAL A 24 -33.05 14.33 -22.38
N GLY A 25 -31.72 14.49 -22.45
CA GLY A 25 -30.94 14.36 -23.69
C GLY A 25 -29.87 15.44 -23.85
N PHE A 26 -29.68 15.91 -25.09
CA PHE A 26 -28.67 16.91 -25.45
C PHE A 26 -29.33 18.26 -25.73
N ALA A 27 -29.22 19.20 -24.79
CA ALA A 27 -29.67 20.58 -24.98
C ALA A 27 -28.53 21.43 -25.57
N ASN A 28 -28.79 22.14 -26.67
CA ASN A 28 -27.79 23.05 -27.23
C ASN A 28 -27.56 24.24 -26.28
N VAL A 29 -26.30 24.59 -26.07
CA VAL A 29 -25.89 25.69 -25.18
C VAL A 29 -24.89 26.59 -25.87
N GLU A 30 -24.94 27.88 -25.51
CA GLU A 30 -23.89 28.82 -25.88
C GLU A 30 -22.67 28.55 -24.97
N PHE A 31 -21.57 28.11 -25.57
CA PHE A 31 -20.34 27.75 -24.87
C PHE A 31 -19.15 28.43 -25.52
N ASP A 32 -18.49 29.28 -24.76
CA ASP A 32 -17.25 29.94 -25.18
C ASP A 32 -16.05 29.02 -24.88
N MET A 33 -15.56 28.36 -25.93
CA MET A 33 -14.41 27.47 -25.84
C MET A 33 -13.12 28.20 -25.45
N ASP A 34 -12.96 29.46 -25.84
CA ASP A 34 -11.77 30.26 -25.54
C ASP A 34 -11.75 30.71 -24.06
N ALA A 35 -12.93 30.80 -23.44
CA ALA A 35 -13.07 31.07 -22.01
C ALA A 35 -13.01 29.80 -21.14
N ALA A 36 -13.07 28.61 -21.75
CA ALA A 36 -12.99 27.34 -21.02
C ALA A 36 -11.60 27.20 -20.37
N LYS A 37 -11.59 26.91 -19.07
CA LYS A 37 -10.37 26.58 -18.34
C LYS A 37 -10.36 25.08 -18.09
N GLU A 38 -9.20 24.45 -18.27
CA GLU A 38 -9.02 23.07 -17.80
C GLU A 38 -9.40 23.00 -16.32
N LEU A 39 -10.25 22.03 -16.00
CA LEU A 39 -10.67 21.77 -14.64
C LEU A 39 -9.43 21.24 -13.91
N ARG A 40 -8.81 22.07 -13.07
CA ARG A 40 -7.72 21.62 -12.21
C ARG A 40 -8.29 20.59 -11.25
N LYS A 41 -7.96 19.33 -11.50
CA LYS A 41 -8.24 18.24 -10.58
C LYS A 41 -7.19 18.30 -9.49
N GLU A 42 -7.65 18.34 -8.25
CA GLU A 42 -6.79 18.28 -7.09
C GLU A 42 -6.82 16.87 -6.50
N ILE A 43 -5.66 16.34 -6.13
CA ILE A 43 -5.54 15.02 -5.52
C ILE A 43 -4.82 15.10 -4.18
N THR A 44 -5.23 14.24 -3.24
CA THR A 44 -4.60 14.13 -1.92
C THR A 44 -3.56 13.03 -1.94
N VAL A 45 -2.31 13.37 -1.64
CA VAL A 45 -1.12 12.52 -1.79
C VAL A 45 -0.25 12.58 -0.53
N VAL A 46 0.69 11.64 -0.41
CA VAL A 46 1.78 11.72 0.58
C VAL A 46 3.05 12.23 -0.10
N VAL A 47 3.50 13.42 0.26
CA VAL A 47 4.73 14.04 -0.27
C VAL A 47 5.93 13.68 0.60
N LEU A 48 7.01 13.29 -0.05
CA LEU A 48 8.27 12.89 0.56
C LEU A 48 9.37 13.80 0.01
N GLU A 49 9.96 14.61 0.89
CA GLU A 49 11.05 15.51 0.52
C GLU A 49 12.35 15.09 1.23
N PRO A 50 13.52 15.23 0.57
CA PRO A 50 14.80 14.95 1.20
C PRO A 50 14.96 15.71 2.52
N GLY A 51 15.31 14.99 3.58
CA GLY A 51 15.53 15.55 4.92
C GLY A 51 14.27 16.02 5.67
N LYS A 52 13.06 15.81 5.13
CA LYS A 52 11.80 16.17 5.79
C LYS A 52 10.98 14.93 6.15
N MET A 53 10.13 15.08 7.15
CA MET A 53 9.12 14.07 7.46
C MET A 53 8.12 13.97 6.30
N ALA A 54 7.53 12.78 6.13
CA ALA A 54 6.39 12.62 5.23
C ALA A 54 5.27 13.58 5.63
N ARG A 55 4.54 14.09 4.63
CA ARG A 55 3.38 14.95 4.87
C ARG A 55 2.29 14.68 3.84
N THR A 56 1.04 14.77 4.29
CA THR A 56 -0.11 14.81 3.39
C THR A 56 -0.17 16.17 2.69
N ALA A 57 -0.55 16.18 1.42
CA ALA A 57 -0.75 17.40 0.65
C ALA A 57 -1.86 17.22 -0.39
N THR A 58 -2.57 18.30 -0.68
CA THR A 58 -3.42 18.40 -1.87
C THR A 58 -2.62 19.07 -2.97
N ILE A 59 -2.54 18.43 -4.14
CA ILE A 59 -1.72 18.88 -5.27
C ILE A 59 -2.54 18.98 -6.56
N ASP A 60 -2.09 19.82 -7.48
CA ASP A 60 -2.61 19.88 -8.85
C ASP A 60 -2.18 18.60 -9.59
N SER A 61 -3.15 17.82 -10.07
CA SER A 61 -2.91 16.52 -10.72
C SER A 61 -2.53 16.65 -12.20
N SER A 62 -2.40 17.87 -12.75
CA SER A 62 -1.84 18.08 -14.08
C SER A 62 -0.36 17.67 -14.13
N LEU A 63 0.14 17.33 -15.33
CA LEU A 63 1.55 17.02 -15.53
C LEU A 63 2.45 18.15 -15.01
N GLU A 64 2.12 19.41 -15.31
CA GLU A 64 2.88 20.58 -14.83
C GLU A 64 2.89 20.67 -13.29
N GLY A 65 1.76 20.37 -12.64
CA GLY A 65 1.64 20.33 -11.19
C GLY A 65 2.56 19.27 -10.56
N MET A 66 2.55 18.06 -11.12
CA MET A 66 3.40 16.95 -10.65
C MET A 66 4.90 17.22 -10.90
N GLN A 67 5.25 17.74 -12.08
CA GLN A 67 6.63 18.09 -12.44
C GLN A 67 7.22 19.18 -11.53
N LYS A 68 6.39 20.14 -11.06
CA LYS A 68 6.81 21.16 -10.07
C LYS A 68 7.20 20.55 -8.73
N ILE A 69 6.56 19.44 -8.32
CA ILE A 69 6.86 18.77 -7.06
C ILE A 69 8.16 17.99 -7.17
N VAL A 70 8.28 17.11 -8.18
CA VAL A 70 9.47 16.25 -8.33
C VAL A 70 10.69 16.99 -8.90
N GLY A 71 10.47 18.16 -9.50
CA GLY A 71 11.53 19.02 -10.03
C GLY A 71 12.08 18.58 -11.38
N GLY A 72 11.25 18.08 -12.29
CA GLY A 72 11.68 17.57 -13.60
C GLY A 72 10.63 16.69 -14.27
N LEU A 73 11.06 15.88 -15.24
CA LEU A 73 10.21 14.83 -15.83
C LEU A 73 9.80 13.82 -14.76
N ILE A 74 8.56 13.33 -14.85
CA ILE A 74 8.01 12.39 -13.88
C ILE A 74 8.23 10.96 -14.35
N GLU A 75 8.52 10.06 -13.42
CA GLU A 75 8.50 8.62 -13.62
C GLU A 75 7.60 7.99 -12.54
N PRO A 76 6.63 7.13 -12.91
CA PRO A 76 5.90 6.33 -11.96
C PRO A 76 6.69 5.05 -11.61
N PHE A 77 6.93 4.86 -10.33
CA PHE A 77 7.52 3.64 -9.77
C PHE A 77 6.47 2.86 -9.00
N TYR A 78 6.35 1.55 -9.27
CA TYR A 78 5.29 0.68 -8.75
C TYR A 78 5.85 -0.38 -7.78
N PRO A 79 6.27 -0.01 -6.55
CA PRO A 79 6.84 -0.95 -5.60
C PRO A 79 5.82 -1.71 -4.75
N PHE A 80 4.53 -1.38 -4.86
CA PHE A 80 3.47 -1.91 -4.01
C PHE A 80 2.61 -2.93 -4.78
N GLU A 81 2.03 -3.91 -4.07
CA GLU A 81 1.12 -4.90 -4.67
C GLU A 81 -0.25 -4.30 -5.01
N GLU A 82 -0.69 -3.29 -4.27
CA GLU A 82 -1.92 -2.56 -4.55
C GLU A 82 -1.72 -1.48 -5.62
N GLN A 83 -2.82 -0.91 -6.13
CA GLN A 83 -2.82 0.12 -7.17
C GLN A 83 -2.41 1.50 -6.65
N VAL A 84 -1.21 1.58 -6.07
CA VAL A 84 -0.56 2.79 -5.60
C VAL A 84 0.83 2.85 -6.21
N CYS A 85 1.32 4.05 -6.51
CA CYS A 85 2.65 4.24 -7.05
C CYS A 85 3.36 5.44 -6.39
N ILE A 86 4.67 5.51 -6.60
CA ILE A 86 5.50 6.65 -6.24
C ILE A 86 5.83 7.41 -7.52
N ILE A 87 5.44 8.68 -7.59
CA ILE A 87 5.85 9.58 -8.66
C ILE A 87 7.13 10.29 -8.23
N CYS A 88 8.20 10.06 -8.98
CA CYS A 88 9.52 10.64 -8.72
C CYS A 88 10.09 11.32 -9.98
N ASN A 89 11.28 11.88 -9.84
CA ASN A 89 12.00 12.51 -10.95
C ASN A 89 12.75 11.44 -11.76
N GLU A 90 12.41 11.31 -13.05
CA GLU A 90 13.00 10.32 -13.97
C GLU A 90 14.54 10.42 -14.02
N GLU A 91 15.07 11.64 -13.99
CA GLU A 91 16.51 11.90 -14.09
C GLU A 91 17.16 12.17 -12.72
N GLY A 92 16.42 12.03 -11.61
CA GLY A 92 16.85 12.54 -10.31
C GLY A 92 18.19 11.96 -9.83
N LYS A 93 18.39 10.65 -10.02
CA LYS A 93 19.65 9.98 -9.69
C LYS A 93 20.80 10.45 -10.59
N MET A 94 20.53 10.56 -11.90
CA MET A 94 21.51 10.95 -12.92
C MET A 94 21.97 12.40 -12.74
N ASN A 95 21.06 13.27 -12.32
CA ASN A 95 21.32 14.68 -12.05
C ASN A 95 21.89 14.94 -10.65
N GLY A 96 22.15 13.89 -9.85
CA GLY A 96 22.74 14.00 -8.53
C GLY A 96 21.83 14.65 -7.48
N MET A 97 20.51 14.51 -7.63
CA MET A 97 19.57 14.98 -6.61
C MET A 97 19.83 14.26 -5.28
N PRO A 98 19.53 14.90 -4.13
CA PRO A 98 19.69 14.27 -2.82
C PRO A 98 18.87 12.98 -2.71
N LEU A 99 19.46 11.92 -2.16
CA LEU A 99 18.74 10.69 -1.84
C LEU A 99 17.64 10.98 -0.79
N ASN A 100 16.48 10.35 -0.96
CA ASN A 100 15.27 10.70 -0.22
C ASN A 100 14.71 9.54 0.61
N ARG A 101 14.30 8.45 -0.05
CA ARG A 101 13.72 7.26 0.60
C ARG A 101 14.24 5.98 -0.03
N ALA A 102 14.62 5.03 0.81
CA ALA A 102 14.85 3.65 0.42
C ALA A 102 13.49 3.01 0.12
N ILE A 103 13.45 2.25 -0.97
CA ILE A 103 12.33 1.37 -1.26
C ILE A 103 12.77 -0.05 -1.00
N TYR A 104 11.97 -0.76 -0.22
CA TYR A 104 12.19 -2.15 0.12
C TYR A 104 11.17 -3.00 -0.63
N ALA A 105 11.59 -4.19 -1.05
CA ALA A 105 10.65 -5.19 -1.54
C ALA A 105 9.64 -5.53 -0.44
N GLU A 106 8.41 -5.84 -0.85
CA GLU A 106 7.47 -6.53 0.03
C GLU A 106 8.11 -7.85 0.50
N PRO A 107 7.96 -8.21 1.78
CA PRO A 107 8.50 -9.46 2.30
C PRO A 107 7.97 -10.68 1.52
N GLU A 108 8.88 -11.49 0.98
CA GLU A 108 8.51 -12.74 0.31
C GLU A 108 7.71 -13.66 1.25
N GLU A 109 6.62 -14.24 0.73
CA GLU A 109 5.88 -15.31 1.40
C GLU A 109 6.62 -16.65 1.24
N VAL A 110 7.23 -17.12 2.32
CA VAL A 110 7.89 -18.41 2.36
C VAL A 110 6.87 -19.46 2.80
N GLU A 111 6.38 -20.24 1.83
CA GLU A 111 5.46 -21.34 2.10
C GLU A 111 6.12 -22.47 2.89
N MET A 112 5.33 -23.10 3.75
CA MET A 112 5.74 -24.24 4.57
C MET A 112 4.53 -25.08 4.99
N SER A 113 4.77 -26.28 5.49
CA SER A 113 3.71 -27.03 6.16
C SER A 113 3.35 -26.40 7.52
N TYR A 114 2.12 -26.65 7.96
CA TYR A 114 1.68 -26.21 9.28
C TYR A 114 2.57 -26.76 10.41
N THR A 115 3.04 -28.01 10.29
CA THR A 115 3.96 -28.61 11.28
C THR A 115 5.31 -27.88 11.33
N GLU A 116 5.87 -27.49 10.19
CA GLU A 116 7.09 -26.70 10.13
C GLU A 116 6.92 -25.32 10.77
N MET A 117 5.80 -24.65 10.50
CA MET A 117 5.43 -23.38 11.15
C MET A 117 5.34 -23.53 12.67
N ARG A 118 4.67 -24.57 13.17
CA ARG A 118 4.59 -24.84 14.63
C ARG A 118 5.97 -25.04 15.24
N ASN A 119 6.84 -25.80 14.58
CA ASN A 119 8.21 -26.03 15.03
C ASN A 119 9.04 -24.73 15.04
N LEU A 120 8.79 -23.82 14.09
CA LEU A 120 9.40 -22.48 14.10
C LEU A 120 8.89 -21.65 15.28
N PHE A 121 7.59 -21.65 15.55
CA PHE A 121 7.01 -20.95 16.70
C PHE A 121 7.58 -21.44 18.03
N HIS A 122 7.64 -22.75 18.24
CA HIS A 122 8.27 -23.31 19.45
C HIS A 122 9.72 -22.85 19.62
N ARG A 123 10.52 -22.90 18.55
CA ARG A 123 11.92 -22.43 18.59
C ARG A 123 12.03 -20.94 18.87
N ALA A 124 11.17 -20.12 18.27
CA ALA A 124 11.17 -18.68 18.51
C ALA A 124 10.86 -18.36 19.98
N GLU A 125 9.86 -19.00 20.57
CA GLU A 125 9.51 -18.82 21.98
C GLU A 125 10.65 -19.29 22.91
N ASP A 126 11.31 -20.41 22.60
CA ASP A 126 12.49 -20.88 23.34
C ASP A 126 13.67 -19.88 23.26
N GLU A 127 13.81 -19.19 22.13
CA GLU A 127 14.80 -18.12 21.90
C GLU A 127 14.36 -16.75 22.44
N GLY A 128 13.14 -16.63 22.98
CA GLY A 128 12.57 -15.35 23.42
C GLY A 128 12.31 -14.36 22.28
N LYS A 129 12.10 -14.87 21.06
CA LYS A 129 11.71 -14.09 19.88
C LYS A 129 10.22 -14.24 19.62
N HIS A 130 9.64 -13.21 19.04
CA HIS A 130 8.26 -13.21 18.57
C HIS A 130 8.24 -13.24 17.04
N ILE A 131 7.51 -14.20 16.48
CA ILE A 131 7.32 -14.33 15.03
C ILE A 131 5.85 -14.57 14.70
N THR A 132 5.47 -14.22 13.47
CA THR A 132 4.09 -14.37 12.96
C THR A 132 4.09 -15.27 11.74
N GLY A 133 3.11 -16.15 11.66
CA GLY A 133 2.82 -16.98 10.50
C GLY A 133 1.37 -16.84 10.06
N TYR A 134 1.08 -17.27 8.84
CA TYR A 134 -0.21 -17.08 8.21
C TYR A 134 -0.75 -18.44 7.76
N VAL A 135 -2.01 -18.70 8.09
CA VAL A 135 -2.71 -19.93 7.73
C VAL A 135 -3.86 -19.58 6.80
N VAL A 136 -3.82 -20.12 5.59
CA VAL A 136 -4.89 -19.99 4.61
C VAL A 136 -5.77 -21.23 4.70
N PHE A 137 -7.04 -21.06 5.02
CA PHE A 137 -8.01 -22.15 5.09
C PHE A 137 -8.61 -22.42 3.72
N SER A 138 -8.77 -23.69 3.37
CA SER A 138 -9.40 -24.11 2.12
C SER A 138 -10.84 -23.59 2.02
N GLN A 139 -11.22 -23.11 0.83
CA GLN A 139 -12.60 -22.71 0.52
C GLN A 139 -13.62 -23.81 0.85
N GLU A 140 -13.24 -25.09 0.80
CA GLU A 140 -14.13 -26.20 1.19
C GLU A 140 -14.55 -26.20 2.66
N SER A 141 -13.84 -25.44 3.50
CA SER A 141 -14.14 -25.29 4.93
C SER A 141 -15.34 -24.38 5.18
N PHE A 142 -15.81 -23.67 4.14
CA PHE A 142 -16.84 -22.65 4.24
C PHE A 142 -18.01 -22.93 3.28
N THR A 143 -19.22 -22.57 3.71
CA THR A 143 -20.43 -22.72 2.88
C THR A 143 -20.57 -21.61 1.84
N GLU A 144 -20.09 -20.41 2.19
CA GLU A 144 -20.11 -19.23 1.33
C GLU A 144 -18.75 -19.05 0.64
N PRO A 145 -18.73 -18.48 -0.58
CA PRO A 145 -17.47 -18.13 -1.24
C PRO A 145 -16.76 -17.00 -0.49
N TYR A 146 -15.53 -17.26 -0.07
CA TYR A 146 -14.65 -16.29 0.57
C TYR A 146 -13.42 -16.02 -0.29
N SER A 147 -12.95 -14.77 -0.28
CA SER A 147 -11.66 -14.43 -0.87
C SER A 147 -10.53 -15.12 -0.12
N GLU A 148 -9.34 -15.22 -0.73
CA GLU A 148 -8.16 -15.72 -0.01
C GLU A 148 -7.83 -14.89 1.23
N LEU A 149 -7.94 -13.57 1.13
CA LEU A 149 -7.71 -12.67 2.25
C LEU A 149 -8.68 -12.96 3.42
N SER A 150 -9.96 -13.20 3.10
CA SER A 150 -11.03 -13.50 4.07
C SER A 150 -10.96 -14.90 4.70
N ARG A 151 -10.10 -15.78 4.18
CA ARG A 151 -9.84 -17.12 4.74
C ARG A 151 -8.40 -17.27 5.23
N THR A 152 -7.64 -16.18 5.29
CA THR A 152 -6.26 -16.15 5.78
C THR A 152 -6.21 -15.55 7.17
N TYR A 153 -5.56 -16.25 8.09
CA TYR A 153 -5.43 -15.82 9.48
C TYR A 153 -3.97 -15.69 9.88
N ALA A 154 -3.62 -14.54 10.46
CA ALA A 154 -2.33 -14.34 11.12
C ALA A 154 -2.34 -14.97 12.52
N ILE A 155 -1.32 -15.76 12.82
CA ILE A 155 -1.10 -16.45 14.08
C ILE A 155 0.29 -16.09 14.59
N SER A 156 0.37 -15.69 15.85
CA SER A 156 1.62 -15.37 16.53
C SER A 156 2.20 -16.56 17.30
N SER A 157 3.54 -16.63 17.38
CA SER A 157 4.26 -17.61 18.21
C SER A 157 3.97 -17.49 19.71
N ASP A 158 3.55 -16.32 20.19
CA ASP A 158 3.24 -16.09 21.61
C ASP A 158 1.89 -16.72 22.05
N ASN A 159 1.23 -17.47 21.18
CA ASN A 159 0.10 -18.28 21.56
C ASN A 159 0.50 -19.40 22.53
N LYS A 160 -0.37 -19.71 23.50
CA LYS A 160 -0.09 -20.74 24.53
C LYS A 160 0.23 -22.12 23.94
N ALA A 161 -0.35 -22.43 22.78
CA ALA A 161 -0.08 -23.68 22.07
C ALA A 161 1.41 -23.88 21.70
N PHE A 162 2.20 -22.79 21.64
CA PHE A 162 3.60 -22.83 21.22
C PHE A 162 4.59 -22.58 22.37
N GLN A 163 4.10 -22.28 23.58
CA GLN A 163 4.94 -22.02 24.76
C GLN A 163 5.03 -23.24 25.68
N SER A 164 6.23 -23.80 25.90
CA SER A 164 6.42 -25.03 26.68
C SER A 164 6.14 -24.89 28.19
N ARG A 165 6.03 -23.66 28.73
CA ARG A 165 5.89 -23.40 30.18
C ARG A 165 4.48 -23.00 30.61
N MET A 166 3.54 -22.91 29.67
CA MET A 166 2.19 -22.42 29.94
C MET A 166 1.20 -23.56 30.19
N GLY A 167 0.34 -23.39 31.20
CA GLY A 167 -0.82 -24.25 31.40
C GLY A 167 -1.94 -23.87 30.43
N GLY A 168 -2.46 -24.86 29.71
CA GLY A 168 -3.58 -24.70 28.76
C GLY A 168 -3.13 -24.66 27.30
N TYR A 169 -4.11 -24.58 26.39
CA TYR A 169 -3.88 -24.63 24.95
C TYR A 169 -4.81 -23.64 24.25
N SER A 170 -4.25 -22.75 23.44
CA SER A 170 -5.01 -21.78 22.65
C SER A 170 -4.19 -21.28 21.48
N ILE A 171 -4.86 -21.09 20.34
CA ILE A 171 -4.32 -20.49 19.12
C ILE A 171 -5.29 -19.39 18.72
N TYR A 172 -4.99 -18.16 19.12
CA TYR A 172 -5.68 -16.97 18.67
C TYR A 172 -5.09 -16.50 17.33
N GLY A 173 -5.97 -16.14 16.41
CA GLY A 173 -5.59 -15.51 15.15
C GLY A 173 -6.54 -14.40 14.73
N TYR A 174 -6.06 -13.63 13.76
CA TYR A 174 -6.73 -12.44 13.22
C TYR A 174 -6.94 -12.64 11.71
N CYS A 175 -8.16 -12.48 11.22
CA CYS A 175 -8.42 -12.56 9.79
C CYS A 175 -7.77 -11.39 9.06
N MET A 176 -7.13 -11.66 7.92
CA MET A 176 -6.36 -10.66 7.17
C MET A 176 -7.21 -9.60 6.48
N ASP A 177 -8.52 -9.85 6.30
CA ASP A 177 -9.47 -8.84 5.82
C ASP A 177 -10.09 -8.00 6.95
N GLY A 178 -9.73 -8.28 8.21
CA GLY A 178 -10.22 -7.57 9.40
C GLY A 178 -11.62 -7.96 9.88
N SER A 179 -12.29 -8.92 9.23
CA SER A 179 -13.64 -9.37 9.63
C SER A 179 -13.66 -10.00 11.02
N ASP A 180 -12.64 -10.81 11.33
CA ASP A 180 -12.53 -11.55 12.59
C ASP A 180 -11.26 -11.18 13.38
N PRO A 181 -11.31 -10.21 14.29
CA PRO A 181 -10.12 -9.66 14.94
C PRO A 181 -9.63 -10.46 16.15
N CYS A 182 -10.20 -11.62 16.50
CA CYS A 182 -9.69 -12.48 17.60
C CYS A 182 -10.41 -13.84 17.65
N VAL A 183 -10.04 -14.76 16.77
CA VAL A 183 -10.66 -16.09 16.69
C VAL A 183 -9.83 -17.12 17.44
N ARG A 184 -10.48 -17.96 18.25
CA ARG A 184 -9.87 -19.16 18.85
C ARG A 184 -9.78 -20.28 17.82
N LEU A 185 -8.82 -20.17 16.93
CA LEU A 185 -8.64 -21.06 15.78
C LEU A 185 -8.46 -22.52 16.17
N GLU A 186 -7.91 -22.82 17.35
CA GLU A 186 -7.69 -24.21 17.76
C GLU A 186 -8.99 -25.03 17.80
N GLN A 187 -10.14 -24.37 18.02
CA GLN A 187 -11.46 -25.02 18.07
C GLN A 187 -12.05 -25.28 16.68
N TYR A 188 -11.53 -24.64 15.65
CA TYR A 188 -12.04 -24.74 14.29
C TYR A 188 -11.12 -25.58 13.41
N MET A 189 -9.81 -25.51 13.59
CA MET A 189 -8.84 -26.20 12.74
C MET A 189 -8.95 -27.72 12.86
N ALA A 190 -9.13 -28.42 11.75
CA ALA A 190 -9.22 -29.88 11.70
C ALA A 190 -7.97 -30.58 12.24
N VAL A 191 -6.80 -29.97 12.00
CA VAL A 191 -5.50 -30.46 12.49
C VAL A 191 -5.26 -30.19 13.99
N GLU A 192 -6.18 -29.46 14.64
CA GLU A 192 -6.15 -29.14 16.07
C GLU A 192 -7.35 -29.80 16.79
N HIS A 193 -8.18 -29.00 17.47
CA HIS A 193 -9.36 -29.49 18.20
C HIS A 193 -10.67 -29.34 17.42
N GLY A 194 -10.63 -28.89 16.17
CA GLY A 194 -11.81 -28.77 15.30
C GLY A 194 -12.39 -30.10 14.83
N GLY A 195 -11.61 -31.19 14.94
CA GLY A 195 -12.07 -32.53 14.63
C GLY A 195 -12.35 -32.76 13.14
N LYS A 196 -13.16 -33.78 12.84
CA LYS A 196 -13.38 -34.28 11.46
C LYS A 196 -14.03 -33.26 10.51
N ASP A 197 -14.83 -32.34 11.06
CA ASP A 197 -15.57 -31.32 10.31
C ASP A 197 -14.90 -29.94 10.46
N GLY A 198 -13.68 -29.89 11.00
CA GLY A 198 -12.92 -28.67 11.19
C GLY A 198 -12.43 -28.07 9.87
N TRP A 199 -12.00 -26.81 9.94
CA TRP A 199 -11.41 -26.09 8.82
C TRP A 199 -10.09 -26.73 8.39
N LYS A 200 -9.97 -26.97 7.10
CA LYS A 200 -8.79 -27.58 6.48
C LYS A 200 -7.83 -26.49 6.06
N ILE A 201 -6.55 -26.70 6.35
CA ILE A 201 -5.48 -25.81 5.87
C ILE A 201 -5.25 -26.10 4.38
N GLU A 202 -5.22 -25.04 3.58
CA GLU A 202 -4.81 -25.08 2.18
C GLU A 202 -3.31 -24.85 2.05
N ARG A 203 -2.80 -23.78 2.68
CA ARG A 203 -1.38 -23.46 2.74
C ARG A 203 -1.03 -22.68 4.02
N CYS A 204 0.24 -22.74 4.40
CA CYS A 204 0.80 -21.92 5.46
C CYS A 204 2.03 -21.20 4.95
N TYR A 205 2.27 -19.97 5.41
CA TYR A 205 3.47 -19.22 5.03
C TYR A 205 3.92 -18.28 6.14
N MET A 206 5.17 -17.88 6.08
CA MET A 206 5.72 -16.79 6.89
C MET A 206 6.26 -15.71 5.95
N LYS A 207 6.18 -14.45 6.36
CA LYS A 207 6.82 -13.35 5.65
C LYS A 207 8.30 -13.31 6.00
N SER A 208 9.17 -13.21 5.01
CA SER A 208 10.62 -13.10 5.23
C SER A 208 10.97 -11.88 6.10
N ASP A 209 12.00 -12.00 6.92
CA ASP A 209 12.52 -10.90 7.75
C ASP A 209 13.50 -10.01 6.97
N THR A 210 13.92 -10.46 5.78
CA THR A 210 14.84 -9.74 4.90
C THR A 210 14.13 -8.60 4.19
N ARG A 211 14.33 -7.37 4.68
CA ARG A 211 14.02 -6.17 3.91
C ARG A 211 15.09 -5.94 2.85
N GLN A 212 14.90 -6.50 1.66
CA GLN A 212 15.77 -6.23 0.53
C GLN A 212 15.50 -4.81 0.02
N MET A 213 16.50 -3.92 0.12
CA MET A 213 16.43 -2.61 -0.54
C MET A 213 16.50 -2.84 -2.05
N ILE A 214 15.43 -2.47 -2.76
CA ILE A 214 15.34 -2.62 -4.22
C ILE A 214 15.82 -1.36 -4.94
N ASP A 215 15.57 -0.19 -4.35
CA ASP A 215 15.95 1.08 -4.95
C ASP A 215 16.02 2.21 -3.91
N ILE A 216 16.55 3.37 -4.31
CA ILE A 216 16.56 4.60 -3.53
C ILE A 216 16.03 5.74 -4.40
N ILE A 217 14.95 6.37 -3.98
CA ILE A 217 14.43 7.55 -4.68
C ILE A 217 15.36 8.75 -4.44
N ALA A 218 15.68 9.48 -5.50
CA ALA A 218 16.44 10.73 -5.45
C ALA A 218 15.54 11.93 -5.78
N GLY A 219 15.64 12.98 -4.97
CA GLY A 219 14.81 14.17 -5.07
C GLY A 219 13.44 14.03 -4.40
N PRO A 220 12.63 15.11 -4.37
CA PRO A 220 11.26 15.06 -3.91
C PRO A 220 10.41 14.08 -4.73
N CYS A 221 9.51 13.38 -4.08
CA CYS A 221 8.55 12.48 -4.71
C CYS A 221 7.23 12.51 -3.95
N PHE A 222 6.20 11.87 -4.50
CA PHE A 222 4.93 11.70 -3.80
C PHE A 222 4.28 10.35 -4.13
N ILE A 223 3.42 9.89 -3.22
CA ILE A 223 2.66 8.65 -3.33
C ILE A 223 1.22 8.98 -3.69
N CYS A 224 0.68 8.34 -4.73
CA CYS A 224 -0.69 8.55 -5.20
C CYS A 224 -1.35 7.24 -5.65
N ASP A 225 -2.67 7.25 -5.76
CA ASP A 225 -3.44 6.16 -6.35
C ASP A 225 -3.18 6.11 -7.86
N CYS A 226 -3.08 4.90 -8.40
CA CYS A 226 -2.95 4.66 -9.84
C CYS A 226 -3.93 3.57 -10.33
N SER A 227 -5.10 3.48 -9.70
CA SER A 227 -6.15 2.52 -10.05
C SER A 227 -6.93 2.91 -11.30
N GLY A 228 -7.00 4.20 -11.60
CA GLY A 228 -7.68 4.77 -12.75
C GLY A 228 -6.77 5.07 -13.95
N GLU A 229 -7.34 5.76 -14.95
CA GLU A 229 -6.58 6.26 -16.11
C GLU A 229 -5.65 7.44 -15.73
N ASP A 230 -6.11 8.27 -14.80
CA ASP A 230 -5.36 9.39 -14.21
C ASP A 230 -4.87 9.00 -12.79
N PHE A 231 -3.81 9.68 -12.31
CA PHE A 231 -3.41 9.58 -10.91
C PHE A 231 -4.47 10.15 -9.97
N GLY A 232 -4.78 9.40 -8.91
CA GLY A 232 -5.89 9.67 -8.00
C GLY A 232 -5.44 10.09 -6.60
N SER A 233 -6.44 10.45 -5.78
CA SER A 233 -6.24 10.65 -4.34
C SER A 233 -6.09 9.32 -3.63
N LEU A 234 -5.21 9.28 -2.63
CA LEU A 234 -5.17 8.19 -1.67
C LEU A 234 -6.39 8.22 -0.74
N THR A 235 -6.84 7.04 -0.28
CA THR A 235 -7.84 6.94 0.80
C THR A 235 -7.22 7.33 2.15
N ASP A 236 -8.06 7.59 3.15
CA ASP A 236 -7.59 7.92 4.51
C ASP A 236 -6.72 6.81 5.11
N GLU A 237 -7.09 5.53 4.88
CA GLU A 237 -6.32 4.37 5.32
C GLU A 237 -4.95 4.30 4.63
N GLN A 238 -4.92 4.55 3.31
CA GLN A 238 -3.67 4.58 2.55
C GLN A 238 -2.77 5.72 3.02
N ILE A 239 -3.31 6.93 3.21
CA ILE A 239 -2.56 8.08 3.75
C ILE A 239 -1.95 7.73 5.09
N GLN A 240 -2.74 7.20 6.03
CA GLN A 240 -2.25 6.84 7.36
C GLN A 240 -1.10 5.82 7.29
N ARG A 241 -1.26 4.76 6.47
CA ARG A 241 -0.25 3.71 6.33
C ARG A 241 1.04 4.24 5.71
N TYR A 242 0.97 4.98 4.60
CA TYR A 242 2.16 5.48 3.92
C TYR A 242 2.86 6.61 4.70
N MET A 243 2.10 7.41 5.45
CA MET A 243 2.66 8.38 6.39
C MET A 243 3.45 7.71 7.51
N GLU A 244 3.00 6.56 8.03
CA GLU A 244 3.76 5.82 9.05
C GLU A 244 4.96 5.08 8.44
N GLN A 245 4.80 4.49 7.25
CA GLN A 245 5.87 3.77 6.55
C GLN A 245 7.03 4.68 6.15
N PHE A 246 6.77 5.87 5.60
CA PHE A 246 7.78 6.81 5.10
C PHE A 246 8.01 8.02 6.02
N LYS A 247 7.55 7.92 7.27
CA LYS A 247 7.49 8.97 8.29
C LYS A 247 8.75 9.82 8.39
N TYR A 248 9.90 9.16 8.51
CA TYR A 248 11.18 9.81 8.74
C TYR A 248 12.05 9.81 7.49
N PRO A 249 12.85 10.86 7.28
CA PRO A 249 13.93 10.82 6.31
C PRO A 249 14.99 9.80 6.71
N GLU A 250 15.82 9.38 5.75
CA GLU A 250 16.82 8.33 5.93
C GLU A 250 18.23 8.81 5.58
N HIS A 251 19.22 8.38 6.36
CA HIS A 251 20.63 8.52 6.02
C HIS A 251 21.08 7.31 5.22
N PHE A 252 21.73 7.55 4.09
CA PHE A 252 22.26 6.51 3.22
C PHE A 252 23.78 6.44 3.35
N PHE A 253 24.30 5.24 3.57
CA PHE A 253 25.74 5.01 3.63
C PHE A 253 26.09 3.61 3.15
N LYS A 254 27.30 3.47 2.57
CA LYS A 254 27.81 2.20 2.07
C LYS A 254 28.60 1.49 3.16
N VAL A 255 28.26 0.24 3.44
CA VAL A 255 29.00 -0.64 4.36
C VAL A 255 29.45 -1.87 3.59
N GLY A 256 30.76 -1.96 3.29
CA GLY A 256 31.26 -2.98 2.38
C GLY A 256 30.66 -2.77 0.98
N ASP A 257 29.98 -3.79 0.45
CA ASP A 257 29.30 -3.72 -0.84
C ASP A 257 27.80 -3.38 -0.73
N GLU A 258 27.25 -3.27 0.48
CA GLU A 258 25.83 -3.01 0.72
C GLU A 258 25.57 -1.52 0.99
N ILE A 259 24.46 -0.99 0.47
CA ILE A 259 23.92 0.31 0.87
C ILE A 259 22.93 0.10 2.01
N LYS A 260 23.08 0.88 3.07
CA LYS A 260 22.15 0.89 4.21
C LYS A 260 21.45 2.24 4.31
N ALA A 261 20.18 2.19 4.69
CA ALA A 261 19.37 3.35 4.99
C ALA A 261 18.94 3.30 6.45
N VAL A 262 19.14 4.39 7.19
CA VAL A 262 18.78 4.49 8.60
C VAL A 262 17.86 5.70 8.81
N PRO A 263 16.61 5.49 9.23
CA PRO A 263 15.69 6.58 9.55
C PRO A 263 16.24 7.49 10.65
N TYR A 264 15.96 8.79 10.56
CA TYR A 264 16.35 9.75 11.60
C TYR A 264 15.24 10.78 11.84
N PRO A 265 15.05 11.24 13.09
CA PRO A 265 14.21 12.38 13.37
C PRO A 265 14.89 13.63 12.78
N PRO A 266 14.24 14.38 11.87
CA PRO A 266 14.84 15.60 11.34
C PRO A 266 14.99 16.63 12.46
N GLU A 267 16.06 17.40 12.43
CA GLU A 267 16.24 18.48 13.38
C GLU A 267 15.06 19.45 13.28
N LYS A 268 14.53 19.89 14.42
CA LYS A 268 13.62 21.03 14.46
C LYS A 268 14.43 22.25 14.03
N ASN A 269 14.44 22.56 12.73
CA ASN A 269 15.03 23.81 12.28
C ASN A 269 14.25 24.95 12.96
N GLN A 270 14.95 25.66 13.84
CA GLN A 270 14.61 27.01 14.25
C GLN A 270 14.43 27.81 12.97
N GLU A 271 13.19 28.17 12.65
CA GLU A 271 12.89 29.18 11.65
C GLU A 271 13.78 30.40 11.95
N ARG A 272 14.71 30.69 11.03
CA ARG A 272 15.43 31.96 10.95
C ARG A 272 14.93 32.72 9.74
#